data_AF-A0A7S1MRC4-F1
#
_entry.id   AF-A0A7S1MRC4-F1
#
_cell.length_a   1.000
_cell.length_b   1.000
_cell.length_c   1.000
_cell.angle_alpha   90.00
_cell.angle_beta   90.00
_cell.angle_gamma   90.00
#
_symmetry.space_group_name_H-M   'P 1'
#
loop_
_entity.id
_entity.type
_entity.pdbx_description
1 polymer ?
#
loop_
_entity_poly.entity_id
_entity_poly.type
_entity_poly.pdbx_seq_one_letter_code
_entity_poly.pdbx_strand_id
1 'polypeptide(L)'
;IRTVASRLSALGSAVPGTGCARSVTCSSQLNASEARACAAGNEYMELKRQLIASGSFRCSVFQLPDGSACDPLHMRRSGDAWHDDCLGADGTAVLDEVPCSLAEFVQYMKDYDDRLRLVVERLDLTALEVQQEIGSTLDRIVRERVLTPLDGVVEGARCDFLAEDYRQLVDGLCYEGVYGLWVVGWSYIACGVLVALLMPLIYGVWLRATSDDPWPFPRSARGVAAELSGHGVVPGFEDELELEGMSPREKVVRYTKPAPGDREGRV
;
A
#
# COMPACT_ATOMS: atom_id res chain seq x y z
N ILE A 1 -20.83 -18.13 -17.03
CA ILE A 1 -21.36 -18.58 -15.71
C ILE A 1 -22.56 -19.49 -15.96
N ARG A 2 -22.47 -20.80 -15.67
CA ARG A 2 -23.63 -21.71 -15.78
C ARG A 2 -24.55 -21.49 -14.59
N THR A 3 -25.83 -21.21 -14.82
CA THR A 3 -26.80 -20.97 -13.74
C THR A 3 -27.19 -22.27 -13.05
N VAL A 4 -27.55 -22.22 -11.77
CA VAL A 4 -28.03 -23.39 -11.02
C VAL A 4 -29.25 -24.02 -11.72
N ALA A 5 -30.13 -23.19 -12.31
CA ALA A 5 -31.28 -23.63 -13.09
C ALA A 5 -30.89 -24.51 -14.28
N SER A 6 -29.81 -24.18 -15.00
CA SER A 6 -29.32 -24.99 -16.13
C SER A 6 -28.78 -26.37 -15.73
N ARG A 7 -28.30 -26.51 -14.48
CA ARG A 7 -27.86 -27.82 -13.95
C ARG A 7 -29.05 -28.65 -13.48
N LEU A 8 -30.05 -28.00 -12.88
CA LEU A 8 -31.29 -28.64 -12.45
C LEU A 8 -32.10 -29.20 -13.64
N SER A 9 -32.10 -28.53 -14.79
CA SER A 9 -32.79 -29.04 -16.00
C SER A 9 -32.20 -30.33 -16.56
N ALA A 10 -30.99 -30.72 -16.17
CA ALA A 10 -30.43 -32.04 -16.54
C ALA A 10 -30.97 -33.16 -15.64
N LEU A 11 -31.49 -32.83 -14.45
CA LEU A 11 -31.99 -33.77 -13.46
C LEU A 11 -33.52 -33.95 -13.54
N GLY A 12 -34.22 -33.16 -14.35
CA GLY A 12 -35.68 -33.15 -14.36
C GLY A 12 -36.29 -32.25 -15.42
N SER A 13 -37.63 -32.24 -15.48
CA SER A 13 -38.37 -31.33 -16.35
C SER A 13 -38.67 -30.02 -15.64
N ALA A 14 -38.51 -28.89 -16.34
CA ALA A 14 -38.79 -27.59 -15.75
C ALA A 14 -40.28 -27.43 -15.42
N VAL A 15 -40.59 -26.95 -14.22
CA VAL A 15 -41.96 -26.56 -13.85
C VAL A 15 -42.26 -25.20 -14.49
N PRO A 16 -43.42 -25.02 -15.14
CA PRO A 16 -43.79 -23.73 -15.72
C PRO A 16 -43.80 -22.64 -14.65
N GLY A 17 -43.09 -21.55 -14.91
CA GLY A 17 -42.97 -20.42 -13.99
C GLY A 17 -42.28 -19.22 -14.64
N THR A 18 -42.58 -18.03 -14.15
CA THR A 18 -41.92 -16.79 -14.55
C THR A 18 -40.67 -16.56 -13.70
N GLY A 19 -39.58 -16.09 -14.32
CA GLY A 19 -38.35 -15.68 -13.62
C GLY A 19 -37.23 -16.73 -13.50
N CYS A 20 -36.21 -16.38 -12.72
CA CYS A 20 -34.92 -17.10 -12.61
C CYS A 20 -34.86 -18.12 -11.45
N ALA A 21 -35.97 -18.32 -10.74
CA ALA A 21 -36.14 -19.25 -9.63
C ALA A 21 -37.15 -20.35 -10.01
N ARG A 22 -36.88 -21.04 -11.12
CA ARG A 22 -37.71 -22.15 -11.60
C ARG A 22 -37.27 -23.44 -10.91
N SER A 23 -38.23 -24.15 -10.34
CA SER A 23 -38.04 -25.52 -9.86
C SER A 23 -38.12 -26.51 -11.01
N VAL A 24 -37.64 -27.73 -10.77
CA VAL A 24 -37.73 -28.85 -11.70
C VAL A 24 -38.43 -30.04 -11.04
N THR A 25 -39.21 -30.78 -11.80
CA THR A 25 -39.71 -32.08 -11.35
C THR A 25 -38.61 -33.11 -11.54
N CYS A 26 -38.04 -33.61 -10.44
CA CYS A 26 -36.94 -34.58 -10.47
C CYS A 26 -37.35 -35.86 -11.21
N SER A 27 -36.48 -36.35 -12.10
CA SER A 27 -36.71 -37.61 -12.81
C SER A 27 -36.70 -38.80 -11.84
N SER A 28 -37.56 -39.78 -12.08
CA SER A 28 -37.61 -41.02 -11.29
C SER A 28 -36.46 -41.98 -11.61
N GLN A 29 -35.69 -41.73 -12.68
CA GLN A 29 -34.57 -42.56 -13.13
C GLN A 29 -33.21 -42.12 -12.53
N LEU A 30 -33.21 -41.07 -11.70
CA LEU A 30 -31.99 -40.59 -11.05
C LEU A 30 -31.47 -41.58 -10.03
N ASN A 31 -30.15 -41.66 -9.89
CA ASN A 31 -29.55 -42.40 -8.78
C ASN A 31 -29.79 -41.67 -7.44
N ALA A 32 -29.53 -42.34 -6.31
CA ALA A 32 -29.77 -41.79 -4.97
C ALA A 32 -28.98 -40.51 -4.66
N SER A 33 -27.86 -40.25 -5.35
CA SER A 33 -27.09 -39.01 -5.18
C SER A 33 -27.72 -37.86 -5.96
N GLU A 34 -28.06 -38.10 -7.23
CA GLU A 34 -28.71 -37.15 -8.12
C GLU A 34 -30.11 -36.75 -7.64
N ALA A 35 -30.87 -37.70 -7.10
CA ALA A 35 -32.18 -37.43 -6.50
C ALA A 35 -32.06 -36.46 -5.32
N ARG A 36 -31.06 -36.66 -4.44
CA ARG A 36 -30.76 -35.74 -3.32
C ARG A 36 -30.32 -34.37 -3.83
N ALA A 37 -29.47 -34.31 -4.85
CA ALA A 37 -29.05 -33.05 -5.46
C ALA A 37 -30.22 -32.29 -6.10
N CYS A 38 -31.13 -33.00 -6.77
CA CYS A 38 -32.32 -32.40 -7.35
C CYS A 38 -33.28 -31.85 -6.27
N ALA A 39 -33.52 -32.61 -5.21
CA ALA A 39 -34.33 -32.17 -4.07
C ALA A 39 -33.74 -30.92 -3.39
N ALA A 40 -32.44 -30.93 -3.07
CA ALA A 40 -31.74 -29.78 -2.49
C ALA A 40 -31.74 -28.56 -3.42
N GLY A 41 -31.59 -28.78 -4.74
CA GLY A 41 -31.65 -27.69 -5.71
C GLY A 41 -33.05 -27.07 -5.81
N ASN A 42 -34.11 -27.86 -5.66
CA ASN A 42 -35.48 -27.34 -5.59
C ASN A 42 -35.74 -26.55 -4.30
N GLU A 43 -35.27 -27.03 -3.15
CA GLU A 43 -35.34 -26.31 -1.87
C GLU A 43 -34.60 -24.97 -1.96
N TYR A 44 -33.42 -24.95 -2.57
CA TYR A 44 -32.69 -23.71 -2.83
C TYR A 44 -33.47 -22.75 -3.74
N MET A 45 -34.12 -23.24 -4.80
CA MET A 45 -34.95 -22.41 -5.68
C MET A 45 -36.17 -21.85 -4.95
N GLU A 46 -36.73 -22.59 -4.00
CA GLU A 46 -37.82 -22.12 -3.15
C GLU A 46 -37.36 -21.01 -2.20
N LEU A 47 -36.22 -21.17 -1.53
CA LEU A 47 -35.61 -20.10 -0.73
C LEU A 47 -35.35 -18.84 -1.57
N LYS A 48 -34.84 -19.03 -2.80
CA LYS A 48 -34.65 -17.91 -3.73
C LYS A 48 -35.96 -17.23 -4.10
N ARG A 49 -37.05 -18.00 -4.28
CA ARG A 49 -38.39 -17.44 -4.49
C ARG A 49 -38.86 -16.63 -3.28
N GLN A 50 -38.66 -17.14 -2.08
CA GLN A 50 -39.01 -16.44 -0.85
C GLN A 50 -38.22 -15.13 -0.71
N LEU A 51 -36.93 -15.12 -1.04
CA LEU A 51 -36.11 -13.90 -1.05
C LEU A 51 -36.55 -12.90 -2.14
N ILE A 52 -36.99 -13.37 -3.30
CA ILE A 52 -37.53 -12.49 -4.35
C ILE A 52 -38.89 -11.93 -3.92
N ALA A 53 -39.73 -12.78 -3.31
CA ALA A 53 -41.08 -12.44 -2.86
C ALA A 53 -41.10 -11.56 -1.61
N SER A 54 -40.07 -11.61 -0.77
CA SER A 54 -39.97 -10.74 0.40
C SER A 54 -39.92 -9.25 0.00
N GLY A 55 -39.48 -8.95 -1.23
CA GLY A 55 -39.39 -7.59 -1.76
C GLY A 55 -38.47 -6.70 -0.93
N SER A 56 -37.66 -7.28 -0.05
CA SER A 56 -36.87 -6.57 0.95
C SER A 56 -35.49 -6.21 0.42
N PHE A 57 -35.43 -5.70 -0.82
CA PHE A 57 -34.17 -5.19 -1.39
C PHE A 57 -34.01 -3.74 -0.97
N ARG A 58 -32.78 -3.39 -0.63
CA ARG A 58 -32.39 -2.05 -0.22
C ARG A 58 -31.32 -1.56 -1.17
N CYS A 59 -31.54 -0.38 -1.72
CA CYS A 59 -30.59 0.31 -2.57
C CYS A 59 -30.00 1.45 -1.73
N SER A 60 -28.68 1.43 -1.54
CA SER A 60 -28.01 2.45 -0.74
C SER A 60 -27.83 3.71 -1.57
N VAL A 61 -28.33 4.82 -1.06
CA VAL A 61 -28.23 6.16 -1.66
C VAL A 61 -27.70 7.12 -0.60
N PHE A 62 -27.32 8.33 -1.01
CA PHE A 62 -27.02 9.37 -0.05
C PHE A 62 -28.26 10.21 0.22
N GLN A 63 -28.36 10.80 1.40
CA GLN A 63 -29.42 11.73 1.75
C GLN A 63 -28.85 13.15 1.80
N LEU A 64 -29.48 14.06 1.06
CA LEU A 64 -29.17 15.48 1.09
C LEU A 64 -29.74 16.13 2.36
N PRO A 65 -29.28 17.33 2.75
CA PRO A 65 -29.75 18.03 3.95
C PRO A 65 -31.27 18.32 3.96
N ASP A 66 -31.90 18.35 2.79
CA ASP A 66 -33.35 18.51 2.63
C ASP A 66 -34.14 17.19 2.80
N GLY A 67 -33.44 16.07 3.05
CA GLY A 67 -34.00 14.73 3.20
C GLY A 67 -34.20 14.00 1.87
N SER A 68 -33.89 14.62 0.73
CA SER A 68 -34.03 13.98 -0.59
C SER A 68 -32.93 12.94 -0.83
N ALA A 69 -33.28 11.89 -1.57
CA ALA A 69 -32.33 10.87 -1.99
C ALA A 69 -31.46 11.39 -3.14
N CYS A 70 -30.15 11.24 -3.01
CA CYS A 70 -29.15 11.54 -4.01
C CYS A 70 -28.39 10.28 -4.40
N ASP A 71 -28.40 9.98 -5.70
CA ASP A 71 -27.67 8.87 -6.29
C ASP A 71 -26.42 9.41 -7.01
N PRO A 72 -25.20 8.97 -6.63
CA PRO A 72 -23.97 9.37 -7.32
C PRO A 72 -23.97 9.12 -8.83
N LEU A 73 -24.79 8.19 -9.33
CA LEU A 73 -24.92 7.92 -10.76
C LEU A 73 -25.40 9.16 -11.55
N HIS A 74 -26.08 10.10 -10.89
CA HIS A 74 -26.56 11.33 -11.51
C HIS A 74 -25.59 12.50 -11.36
N MET A 75 -24.48 12.32 -10.65
CA MET A 75 -23.42 13.32 -10.57
C MET A 75 -22.84 13.57 -11.95
N ARG A 76 -22.68 14.83 -12.29
CA ARG A 76 -22.09 15.25 -13.56
C ARG A 76 -21.18 16.43 -13.35
N ARG A 77 -20.05 16.40 -14.04
CA ARG A 77 -19.10 17.49 -14.07
C ARG A 77 -19.46 18.47 -15.19
N SER A 78 -19.49 19.76 -14.88
CA SER A 78 -19.55 20.84 -15.88
C SER A 78 -18.46 21.87 -15.57
N GLY A 79 -17.38 21.84 -16.35
CA GLY A 79 -16.18 22.63 -16.06
C GLY A 79 -15.52 22.16 -14.76
N ASP A 80 -15.36 23.08 -13.81
CA ASP A 80 -14.77 22.82 -12.49
C ASP A 80 -15.82 22.57 -11.40
N ALA A 81 -17.12 22.64 -11.75
CA ALA A 81 -18.20 22.40 -10.82
C ALA A 81 -18.82 21.00 -10.99
N TRP A 82 -19.16 20.38 -9.87
CA TRP A 82 -20.00 19.19 -9.83
C TRP A 82 -21.46 19.60 -9.64
N HIS A 83 -22.33 19.08 -10.50
CA HIS A 83 -23.78 19.20 -10.36
C HIS A 83 -24.37 17.90 -9.85
N ASP A 84 -25.52 18.02 -9.17
CA ASP A 84 -26.24 16.88 -8.58
C ASP A 84 -25.34 16.10 -7.62
N ASP A 85 -24.56 16.84 -6.84
CA ASP A 85 -23.64 16.30 -5.87
C ASP A 85 -24.38 15.80 -4.62
N CYS A 86 -23.89 14.69 -4.08
CA CYS A 86 -24.43 14.03 -2.90
C CYS A 86 -23.73 14.42 -1.59
N LEU A 87 -23.00 15.54 -1.57
CA LEU A 87 -22.45 16.13 -0.35
C LEU A 87 -23.34 17.28 0.15
N GLY A 88 -23.51 17.36 1.46
CA GLY A 88 -24.08 18.51 2.12
C GLY A 88 -23.20 19.75 2.00
N ALA A 89 -23.75 20.91 2.36
CA ALA A 89 -23.01 22.18 2.35
C ALA A 89 -21.78 22.20 3.28
N ASP A 90 -21.76 21.30 4.27
CA ASP A 90 -20.66 21.05 5.20
C ASP A 90 -19.65 20.00 4.68
N GLY A 91 -19.89 19.46 3.48
CA GLY A 91 -19.08 18.39 2.89
C GLY A 91 -19.37 17.00 3.46
N THR A 92 -20.41 16.83 4.29
CA THR A 92 -20.77 15.52 4.83
C THR A 92 -21.74 14.79 3.90
N ALA A 93 -21.71 13.45 3.94
CA ALA A 93 -22.67 12.60 3.23
C ALA A 93 -23.29 11.64 4.22
N VAL A 94 -24.62 11.57 4.24
CA VAL A 94 -25.37 10.62 5.08
C VAL A 94 -25.84 9.48 4.19
N LEU A 95 -25.49 8.25 4.55
CA LEU A 95 -25.97 7.06 3.85
C LEU A 95 -27.42 6.78 4.26
N ASP A 96 -28.29 6.54 3.28
CA ASP A 96 -29.66 6.12 3.46
C ASP A 96 -29.97 4.86 2.64
N GLU A 97 -30.99 4.11 3.07
CA GLU A 97 -31.39 2.86 2.45
C GLU A 97 -32.83 2.96 1.97
N VAL A 98 -33.01 3.11 0.66
CA VAL A 98 -34.32 3.21 0.04
C VAL A 98 -34.80 1.80 -0.39
N PRO A 99 -36.05 1.42 -0.09
CA PRO A 99 -36.61 0.17 -0.57
C PRO A 99 -36.68 0.18 -2.10
N CYS A 100 -36.19 -0.88 -2.74
CA CYS A 100 -36.21 -1.01 -4.20
C CYS A 100 -36.71 -2.39 -4.62
N SER A 101 -37.24 -2.49 -5.84
CA SER A 101 -37.62 -3.77 -6.45
C SER A 101 -36.39 -4.60 -6.83
N LEU A 102 -36.57 -5.89 -7.06
CA LEU A 102 -35.46 -6.74 -7.56
C LEU A 102 -34.88 -6.22 -8.88
N ALA A 103 -35.73 -5.72 -9.79
CA ALA A 103 -35.28 -5.20 -11.08
C ALA A 103 -34.40 -3.95 -10.91
N GLU A 104 -34.83 -3.02 -10.04
CA GLU A 104 -34.06 -1.84 -9.67
C GLU A 104 -32.77 -2.21 -8.94
N PHE A 105 -32.80 -3.18 -8.01
CA PHE A 105 -31.61 -3.65 -7.32
C PHE A 105 -30.59 -4.27 -8.28
N VAL A 106 -31.03 -5.08 -9.25
CA VAL A 106 -30.13 -5.64 -10.27
C VAL A 106 -29.52 -4.54 -11.12
N GLN A 107 -30.29 -3.51 -11.48
CA GLN A 107 -29.78 -2.38 -12.23
C GLN A 107 -28.82 -1.53 -11.39
N TYR A 108 -29.16 -1.27 -10.13
CA TYR A 108 -28.31 -0.62 -9.14
C TYR A 108 -26.95 -1.32 -9.03
N MET A 109 -26.93 -2.65 -8.91
CA MET A 109 -25.68 -3.42 -8.86
C MET A 109 -24.88 -3.38 -10.16
N LYS A 110 -25.53 -3.26 -11.32
CA LYS A 110 -24.83 -3.10 -12.61
C LYS A 110 -24.17 -1.74 -12.72
N ASP A 111 -24.86 -0.70 -12.29
CA ASP A 111 -24.40 0.68 -12.39
C ASP A 111 -23.51 1.07 -11.20
N TYR A 112 -23.20 0.13 -10.29
CA TYR A 112 -22.40 0.40 -9.09
C TYR A 112 -20.94 0.77 -9.43
N ASP A 113 -20.39 0.20 -10.50
CA ASP A 113 -19.05 0.54 -11.00
C ASP A 113 -18.98 2.01 -11.45
N ASP A 114 -20.01 2.47 -12.15
CA ASP A 114 -20.12 3.88 -12.58
C ASP A 114 -20.29 4.84 -11.40
N ARG A 115 -21.09 4.47 -10.38
CA ARG A 115 -21.20 5.25 -9.14
C ARG A 115 -19.85 5.39 -8.45
N LEU A 116 -19.11 4.29 -8.30
CA LEU A 116 -17.81 4.31 -7.66
C LEU A 116 -16.81 5.16 -8.45
N ARG A 117 -16.81 5.02 -9.78
CA ARG A 117 -15.97 5.82 -10.67
C ARG A 117 -16.23 7.32 -10.52
N LEU A 118 -17.49 7.75 -10.50
CA LEU A 118 -17.84 9.17 -10.31
C LEU A 118 -17.44 9.70 -8.94
N VAL A 119 -17.63 8.93 -7.87
CA VAL A 119 -17.21 9.32 -6.51
C VAL A 119 -15.68 9.43 -6.41
N VAL A 120 -14.93 8.49 -6.97
CA VAL A 120 -13.46 8.54 -6.98
C VAL A 120 -12.95 9.70 -7.84
N GLU A 121 -13.52 9.92 -9.03
CA GLU A 121 -13.16 11.06 -9.88
C GLU A 121 -13.37 12.40 -9.16
N ARG A 122 -14.49 12.55 -8.45
CA ARG A 122 -14.75 13.72 -7.60
C ARG A 122 -13.69 13.86 -6.51
N LEU A 123 -13.38 12.78 -5.80
CA LEU A 123 -12.40 12.78 -4.72
C LEU A 123 -11.01 13.21 -5.22
N ASP A 124 -10.58 12.70 -6.37
CA ASP A 124 -9.27 13.02 -6.96
C ASP A 124 -9.18 14.51 -7.34
N LEU A 125 -10.23 15.07 -7.95
CA LEU A 125 -10.25 16.51 -8.29
C LEU A 125 -10.24 17.39 -7.04
N THR A 126 -11.05 17.06 -6.05
CA THR A 126 -11.11 17.79 -4.77
C THR A 126 -9.76 17.73 -4.06
N ALA A 127 -9.09 16.57 -4.09
CA ALA A 127 -7.76 16.41 -3.48
C ALA A 127 -6.70 17.32 -4.14
N LEU A 128 -6.76 17.50 -5.47
CA LEU A 128 -5.85 18.41 -6.18
C LEU A 128 -6.08 19.87 -5.79
N GLU A 129 -7.34 20.30 -5.65
CA GLU A 129 -7.69 21.65 -5.22
C GLU A 129 -7.20 21.92 -3.78
N VAL A 130 -7.52 21.01 -2.86
CA VAL A 130 -7.09 21.11 -1.45
C VAL A 130 -5.57 21.07 -1.33
N GLN A 131 -4.86 20.30 -2.15
CA GLN A 131 -3.40 20.26 -2.12
C GLN A 131 -2.77 21.61 -2.51
N GLN A 132 -3.35 22.34 -3.47
CA GLN A 132 -2.87 23.67 -3.84
C GLN A 132 -3.12 24.70 -2.73
N GLU A 133 -4.29 24.65 -2.10
CA GLU A 133 -4.61 25.52 -0.98
C GLU A 133 -3.70 25.27 0.22
N ILE A 134 -3.48 24.01 0.58
CA ILE A 134 -2.56 23.62 1.65
C ILE A 134 -1.14 24.08 1.32
N GLY A 135 -0.67 23.89 0.09
CA GLY A 135 0.66 24.30 -0.34
C GLY A 135 0.89 25.81 -0.18
N SER A 136 -0.04 26.62 -0.66
CA SER A 136 0.03 28.08 -0.51
C SER A 136 -0.11 28.55 0.94
N THR A 137 -0.95 27.87 1.73
CA THR A 137 -1.13 28.20 3.16
C THR A 137 0.08 27.84 3.99
N LEU A 138 0.69 26.67 3.76
CA LEU A 138 1.94 26.26 4.40
C LEU A 138 3.06 27.24 4.05
N ASP A 139 3.20 27.59 2.76
CA ASP A 139 4.20 28.55 2.31
C ASP A 139 4.00 29.92 2.97
N ARG A 140 2.76 30.41 3.06
CA ARG A 140 2.42 31.65 3.78
C ARG A 140 2.77 31.57 5.26
N ILE A 141 2.38 30.49 5.95
CA ILE A 141 2.67 30.30 7.38
C ILE A 141 4.19 30.22 7.60
N VAL A 142 4.93 29.51 6.76
CA VAL A 142 6.39 29.41 6.85
C VAL A 142 7.03 30.77 6.61
N ARG A 143 6.63 31.51 5.57
CA ARG A 143 7.14 32.88 5.34
C ARG A 143 6.85 33.79 6.52
N GLU A 144 5.62 33.80 7.03
CA GLU A 144 5.18 34.73 8.08
C GLU A 144 5.75 34.37 9.46
N ARG A 145 5.78 33.09 9.82
CA ARG A 145 6.17 32.63 11.17
C ARG A 145 7.63 32.24 11.30
N VAL A 146 8.27 31.80 10.22
CA VAL A 146 9.65 31.30 10.26
C VAL A 146 10.59 32.27 9.55
N LEU A 147 10.32 32.61 8.29
CA LEU A 147 11.26 33.40 7.50
C LEU A 147 11.26 34.88 7.92
N THR A 148 10.10 35.49 8.19
CA THR A 148 10.01 36.90 8.60
C THR A 148 10.82 37.23 9.88
N PRO A 149 10.73 36.46 10.99
CA PRO A 149 11.58 36.75 12.14
C PRO A 149 13.05 36.44 11.87
N LEU A 150 13.35 35.42 11.03
CA LEU A 150 14.72 35.17 10.56
C LEU A 150 15.27 36.36 9.78
N ASP A 151 14.48 36.93 8.87
CA ASP A 151 14.84 38.14 8.12
C ASP A 151 15.04 39.33 9.07
N GLY A 152 14.21 39.47 10.12
CA GLY A 152 14.41 40.48 11.15
C GLY A 152 15.69 40.29 11.96
N VAL A 153 16.06 39.04 12.28
CA VAL A 153 17.35 38.73 12.92
C VAL A 153 18.50 38.95 11.94
N VAL A 154 18.35 38.58 10.67
CA VAL A 154 19.36 38.78 9.62
C VAL A 154 19.52 40.26 9.29
N GLU A 155 18.48 41.08 9.33
CA GLU A 155 18.58 42.54 9.19
C GLU A 155 19.18 43.19 10.43
N GLY A 156 18.84 42.71 11.63
CA GLY A 156 19.51 43.11 12.87
C GLY A 156 20.97 42.64 12.96
N ALA A 157 21.28 41.52 12.30
CA ALA A 157 22.62 40.92 12.18
C ALA A 157 23.26 41.19 10.82
N ARG A 158 22.69 42.08 9.99
CA ARG A 158 23.41 42.73 8.89
C ARG A 158 24.34 43.69 9.58
N CYS A 159 25.41 43.08 10.06
CA CYS A 159 26.48 43.69 10.75
C CYS A 159 27.28 44.48 9.71
N ASP A 160 26.77 45.62 9.28
CA ASP A 160 27.60 46.63 8.60
C ASP A 160 28.81 46.99 9.49
N PHE A 161 28.71 46.74 10.79
CA PHE A 161 29.81 46.79 11.76
C PHE A 161 30.73 45.56 11.81
N LEU A 162 30.27 44.32 11.56
CA LEU A 162 31.15 43.12 11.56
C LEU A 162 31.66 42.74 10.16
N ALA A 163 31.23 43.40 9.08
CA ALA A 163 31.73 43.12 7.74
C ALA A 163 33.27 43.28 7.64
N GLU A 164 33.85 44.13 8.47
CA GLU A 164 35.30 44.37 8.52
C GLU A 164 36.05 43.30 9.32
N ASP A 165 35.49 42.81 10.44
CA ASP A 165 36.09 41.73 11.25
C ASP A 165 35.83 40.33 10.66
N TYR A 166 34.67 40.11 10.04
CA TYR A 166 34.32 38.82 9.42
C TYR A 166 35.16 38.53 8.18
N ARG A 167 35.58 39.56 7.42
CA ARG A 167 36.55 39.39 6.33
C ARG A 167 37.89 38.87 6.84
N GLN A 168 38.37 39.39 7.97
CA GLN A 168 39.61 38.91 8.58
C GLN A 168 39.50 37.47 9.09
N LEU A 169 38.34 37.09 9.63
CA LEU A 169 38.11 35.73 10.10
C LEU A 169 37.98 34.74 8.93
N VAL A 170 37.26 35.09 7.86
CA VAL A 170 37.15 34.27 6.66
C VAL A 170 38.50 34.16 5.95
N ASP A 171 39.26 35.24 5.81
CA ASP A 171 40.60 35.21 5.23
C ASP A 171 41.57 34.36 6.08
N GLY A 172 41.48 34.47 7.41
CA GLY A 172 42.24 33.61 8.34
C GLY A 172 41.88 32.14 8.20
N LEU A 173 40.58 31.80 8.22
CA LEU A 173 40.12 30.41 8.12
C LEU A 173 40.39 29.81 6.73
N CYS A 174 40.30 30.61 5.67
CA CYS A 174 40.51 30.12 4.31
C CYS A 174 42.01 29.96 4.01
N TYR A 175 42.86 30.86 4.49
CA TYR A 175 44.31 30.77 4.24
C TYR A 175 44.98 29.75 5.17
N GLU A 176 44.67 29.76 6.47
CA GLU A 176 45.25 28.81 7.42
C GLU A 176 44.60 27.42 7.32
N GLY A 177 43.30 27.34 7.01
CA GLY A 177 42.59 26.07 6.85
C GLY A 177 43.05 25.27 5.63
N VAL A 178 43.28 25.93 4.49
CA VAL A 178 43.79 25.27 3.27
C VAL A 178 45.22 24.78 3.47
N TYR A 179 46.06 25.56 4.17
CA TYR A 179 47.41 25.12 4.52
C TYR A 179 47.41 23.92 5.48
N GLY A 180 46.53 23.93 6.48
CA GLY A 180 46.36 22.81 7.42
C GLY A 180 45.95 21.51 6.71
N LEU A 181 44.99 21.57 5.80
CA LEU A 181 44.57 20.40 5.00
C LEU A 181 45.69 19.87 4.11
N TRP A 182 46.52 20.74 3.55
CA TRP A 182 47.66 20.33 2.73
C TRP A 182 48.74 19.59 3.55
N VAL A 183 49.03 20.05 4.77
CA VAL A 183 49.97 19.39 5.69
C VAL A 183 49.45 18.01 6.12
N VAL A 184 48.14 17.89 6.39
CA VAL A 184 47.52 16.60 6.70
C VAL A 184 47.63 15.65 5.50
N GLY A 185 47.44 16.14 4.27
CA GLY A 185 47.62 15.34 3.05
C GLY A 185 49.01 14.70 2.94
N TRP A 186 50.06 15.45 3.27
CA TRP A 186 51.43 14.91 3.30
C TRP A 186 51.63 13.81 4.34
N SER A 187 50.98 13.90 5.51
CA SER A 187 51.06 12.86 6.54
C SER A 187 50.47 11.51 6.08
N TYR A 188 49.35 11.54 5.35
CA TYR A 188 48.74 10.33 4.79
C TYR A 188 49.60 9.70 3.70
N ILE A 189 50.23 10.52 2.84
CA ILE A 189 51.17 10.02 1.83
C ILE A 189 52.36 9.33 2.50
N ALA A 190 52.92 9.95 3.54
CA ALA A 190 54.03 9.37 4.31
C ALA A 190 53.64 8.02 4.96
N CYS A 191 52.45 7.93 5.57
CA CYS A 191 51.92 6.68 6.11
C CYS A 191 51.73 5.61 5.03
N GLY A 192 51.20 5.98 3.86
CA GLY A 192 51.02 5.06 2.72
C GLY A 192 52.34 4.47 2.22
N VAL A 193 53.38 5.29 2.11
CA VAL A 193 54.73 4.83 1.73
C VAL A 193 55.30 3.87 2.78
N LEU A 194 55.12 4.15 4.07
CA LEU A 194 55.53 3.28 5.17
C LEU A 194 54.85 1.91 5.11
N VAL A 195 53.54 1.87 4.87
CA VAL A 195 52.78 0.62 4.73
C VAL A 195 53.22 -0.16 3.48
N ALA A 196 53.45 0.52 2.37
CA ALA A 196 53.94 -0.09 1.13
C ALA A 196 55.34 -0.71 1.30
N LEU A 197 56.20 -0.14 2.16
CA LEU A 197 57.50 -0.73 2.53
C LEU A 197 57.38 -1.88 3.53
N LEU A 198 56.38 -1.85 4.42
CA LEU A 198 56.15 -2.91 5.41
C LEU A 198 55.63 -4.21 4.76
N MET A 199 54.79 -4.12 3.73
CA MET A 199 54.27 -5.27 2.98
C MET A 199 55.38 -6.23 2.47
N PRO A 200 56.40 -5.78 1.72
CA PRO A 200 57.47 -6.66 1.25
C PRO A 200 58.37 -7.17 2.38
N LEU A 201 58.52 -6.43 3.49
CA LEU A 201 59.25 -6.93 4.66
C LEU A 201 58.53 -8.09 5.33
N ILE A 202 57.22 -7.96 5.56
CA ILE A 202 56.39 -9.05 6.09
C ILE A 202 56.41 -10.24 5.13
N TYR A 203 56.28 -9.99 3.83
CA TYR A 203 56.35 -11.04 2.82
C TYR A 203 57.72 -11.74 2.81
N GLY A 204 58.81 -10.99 2.97
CA GLY A 204 60.16 -11.54 3.06
C GLY A 204 60.38 -12.40 4.31
N VAL A 205 59.87 -11.95 5.47
CA VAL A 205 59.88 -12.75 6.71
C VAL A 205 59.06 -14.02 6.54
N TRP A 206 57.86 -13.92 5.95
CA TRP A 206 57.03 -15.08 5.65
C TRP A 206 57.75 -16.05 4.73
N LEU A 207 58.33 -15.57 3.62
CA LEU A 207 59.03 -16.41 2.64
C LEU A 207 60.20 -17.15 3.29
N ARG A 208 60.98 -16.45 4.14
CA ARG A 208 62.08 -17.05 4.90
C ARG A 208 61.60 -18.07 5.94
N ALA A 209 60.54 -17.76 6.68
CA ALA A 209 59.97 -18.69 7.65
C ALA A 209 59.42 -19.96 6.98
N THR A 210 58.86 -19.84 5.78
CA THR A 210 58.38 -20.99 5.00
C THR A 210 59.47 -21.72 4.21
N SER A 211 60.68 -21.16 4.05
CA SER A 211 61.73 -21.79 3.24
C SER A 211 62.46 -22.92 3.97
N ASP A 212 62.39 -22.96 5.30
CA ASP A 212 63.19 -23.90 6.09
C ASP A 212 62.44 -25.17 6.50
N ASP A 213 61.13 -25.26 6.26
CA ASP A 213 60.33 -26.48 6.48
C ASP A 213 59.60 -26.91 5.20
N PRO A 214 60.03 -27.98 4.49
CA PRO A 214 59.25 -28.57 3.42
C PRO A 214 57.99 -29.19 4.01
N TRP A 215 56.90 -28.42 4.06
CA TRP A 215 55.58 -28.90 4.48
C TRP A 215 55.20 -30.15 3.69
N PRO A 216 55.12 -31.34 4.34
CA PRO A 216 54.50 -32.49 3.71
C PRO A 216 53.00 -32.25 3.79
N PHE A 217 52.38 -31.78 2.72
CA PHE A 217 50.93 -31.90 2.61
C PHE A 217 50.59 -33.40 2.52
N PRO A 218 49.95 -34.02 3.53
CA PRO A 218 49.45 -35.37 3.35
C PRO A 218 48.33 -35.31 2.29
N ARG A 219 48.57 -35.95 1.14
CA ARG A 219 47.51 -36.29 0.20
C ARG A 219 46.64 -37.37 0.85
N SER A 220 45.65 -36.98 1.65
CA SER A 220 44.56 -37.86 2.07
C SER A 220 43.20 -37.17 1.99
N ALA A 221 42.86 -36.67 0.80
CA ALA A 221 41.49 -36.36 0.39
C ALA A 221 40.76 -37.62 -0.08
N ARG A 222 40.70 -38.65 0.77
CA ARG A 222 39.82 -39.82 0.58
C ARG A 222 39.44 -40.35 1.96
N GLY A 223 38.26 -39.97 2.45
CA GLY A 223 37.65 -40.61 3.60
C GLY A 223 37.07 -39.70 4.68
N VAL A 224 36.31 -38.66 4.34
CA VAL A 224 35.31 -38.09 5.27
C VAL A 224 34.04 -37.75 4.48
N ALA A 225 33.39 -38.78 3.95
CA ALA A 225 32.05 -38.71 3.37
C ALA A 225 31.02 -39.51 4.20
N ALA A 226 31.31 -39.78 5.48
CA ALA A 226 30.51 -40.70 6.29
C ALA A 226 30.10 -40.19 7.68
N GLU A 227 30.30 -38.91 8.02
CA GLU A 227 29.93 -38.42 9.35
C GLU A 227 29.35 -37.00 9.33
N LEU A 228 28.31 -36.80 8.51
CA LEU A 228 27.36 -35.68 8.63
C LEU A 228 25.92 -36.22 8.61
N SER A 229 25.69 -37.31 9.34
CA SER A 229 24.35 -37.76 9.75
C SER A 229 24.28 -37.82 11.28
N GLY A 230 24.35 -36.66 11.93
CA GLY A 230 24.07 -36.56 13.36
C GLY A 230 24.42 -35.20 13.95
N HIS A 231 23.40 -34.46 14.37
CA HIS A 231 23.45 -33.20 15.13
C HIS A 231 23.94 -31.96 14.35
N GLY A 232 23.25 -30.83 14.30
CA GLY A 232 22.04 -30.42 14.99
C GLY A 232 21.57 -29.12 14.36
N VAL A 233 20.26 -28.99 14.33
CA VAL A 233 19.48 -27.80 13.98
C VAL A 233 20.13 -26.54 14.58
N VAL A 234 20.46 -25.58 13.71
CA VAL A 234 20.71 -24.19 14.13
C VAL A 234 19.36 -23.66 14.63
N PRO A 235 19.21 -23.31 15.92
CA PRO A 235 17.96 -22.72 16.39
C PRO A 235 17.77 -21.39 15.67
N GLY A 236 16.56 -21.24 15.11
CA GLY A 236 16.08 -20.03 14.53
C GLY A 236 16.18 -18.89 15.53
N PHE A 237 16.74 -17.79 15.04
CA PHE A 237 16.56 -16.47 15.61
C PHE A 237 15.11 -16.07 15.27
N GLU A 238 14.16 -16.62 16.03
CA GLU A 238 12.79 -16.15 16.09
C GLU A 238 12.76 -15.03 17.12
N ASP A 239 12.76 -13.78 16.65
CA ASP A 239 12.35 -12.63 17.44
C ASP A 239 10.86 -12.82 17.77
N GLU A 240 10.61 -13.44 18.92
CA GLU A 240 9.33 -13.49 19.61
C GLU A 240 9.08 -12.08 20.18
N LEU A 241 8.44 -11.24 19.37
CA LEU A 241 7.89 -9.97 19.81
C LEU A 241 6.66 -10.28 20.70
N GLU A 242 6.85 -10.23 22.02
CA GLU A 242 5.77 -10.22 23.00
C GLU A 242 4.75 -9.12 22.65
N LEU A 243 3.57 -9.55 22.21
CA LEU A 243 2.35 -8.74 22.20
C LEU A 243 1.49 -9.19 23.37
N GLU A 244 1.80 -8.67 24.55
CA GLU A 244 0.89 -8.70 25.68
C GLU A 244 -0.38 -7.89 25.35
N GLY A 245 -1.54 -8.57 25.45
CA GLY A 245 -2.79 -7.99 25.94
C GLY A 245 -3.44 -6.87 25.14
N MET A 246 -4.26 -7.23 24.13
CA MET A 246 -5.34 -6.34 23.69
C MET A 246 -6.69 -7.07 23.58
N SER A 247 -7.62 -6.59 24.40
CA SER A 247 -9.03 -6.95 24.54
C SER A 247 -9.80 -6.88 23.20
N PRO A 248 -10.79 -7.74 22.97
CA PRO A 248 -11.56 -7.75 21.73
C PRO A 248 -12.70 -6.74 21.81
N ARG A 249 -12.51 -5.53 21.26
CA ARG A 249 -13.59 -4.64 20.76
C ARG A 249 -13.03 -3.35 20.15
N GLU A 250 -12.65 -3.42 18.87
CA GLU A 250 -12.95 -2.41 17.85
C GLU A 250 -12.29 -2.85 16.53
N LYS A 251 -13.10 -3.30 15.56
CA LYS A 251 -12.61 -3.48 14.19
C LYS A 251 -12.53 -2.10 13.54
N VAL A 252 -11.44 -1.38 13.79
CA VAL A 252 -11.03 -0.25 12.94
C VAL A 252 -10.34 -0.87 11.72
N VAL A 253 -11.05 -0.86 10.58
CA VAL A 253 -10.47 -1.20 9.29
C VAL A 253 -9.53 -0.05 8.91
N ARG A 254 -8.24 -0.19 9.22
CA ARG A 254 -7.19 0.70 8.68
C ARG A 254 -6.87 0.24 7.27
N TYR A 255 -7.27 1.03 6.28
CA TYR A 255 -6.75 0.91 4.92
C TYR A 255 -5.29 1.40 4.91
N THR A 256 -4.35 0.47 4.77
CA THR A 256 -2.98 0.82 4.42
C THR A 256 -2.95 1.21 2.94
N LYS A 257 -2.60 2.48 2.69
CA LYS A 257 -2.34 3.01 1.35
C LYS A 257 -1.22 2.18 0.69
N PRO A 258 -1.42 1.58 -0.49
CA PRO A 258 -0.33 0.92 -1.20
C PRO A 258 0.74 1.96 -1.58
N ALA A 259 2.01 1.60 -1.39
CA ALA A 259 3.15 2.40 -1.78
C ALA A 259 3.14 2.64 -3.31
N PRO A 260 3.49 3.84 -3.80
CA PRO A 260 3.62 4.09 -5.23
C PRO A 260 4.88 3.40 -5.74
N GLY A 261 4.73 2.37 -6.56
CA GLY A 261 5.84 1.64 -7.18
C GLY A 261 5.49 1.21 -8.60
N ASP A 262 6.10 1.92 -9.55
CA ASP A 262 6.47 1.52 -10.91
C ASP A 262 5.45 0.78 -11.80
N ARG A 263 4.73 1.58 -12.62
CA ARG A 263 4.39 1.16 -13.98
C ARG A 263 5.31 1.86 -14.96
N GLU A 264 6.49 1.28 -15.14
CA GLU A 264 7.35 1.57 -16.28
C GLU A 264 6.76 0.89 -17.52
N GLY A 265 6.61 1.69 -18.58
CA GLY A 265 5.90 1.32 -19.79
C GLY A 265 6.63 0.27 -20.64
N ARG A 266 5.83 -0.44 -21.43
CA ARG A 266 6.30 -1.07 -22.66
C ARG A 266 5.31 -0.69 -23.77
N VAL A 267 5.81 0.15 -24.67
CA VAL A 267 5.23 0.44 -26.00
C VAL A 267 5.45 -0.78 -26.90
#